data_AF-A0A2V6P380-F1
#
_entry.id   AF-A0A2V6P380-F1
#
_cell.length_a   1.000
_cell.length_b   1.000
_cell.length_c   1.000
_cell.angle_alpha   90.00
_cell.angle_beta   90.00
_cell.angle_gamma   90.00
#
_symmetry.space_group_name_H-M   'P 1'
#
loop_
_entity.id
_entity.type
_entity.pdbx_description
1 polymer ?
#
loop_
_entity_poly.entity_id
_entity_poly.type
_entity_poly.pdbx_seq_one_letter_code
_entity_poly.pdbx_strand_id
1 'polypeptide(L)'
;MSRAYVLQPFRPPVNLQIDYERELNPQQHAAVTAPPGPCLVIAGAGAGKTRTLIYRVAYLLEQGIPAERILLLTFTNKAAREMMRRVADLLGGDLSSLWGGTFHS
;
A
#
# COMPACT_ATOMS: atom_id res chain seq x y z
N MET A 1 28.61 -5.48 33.46
CA MET A 1 27.16 -5.71 33.60
C MET A 1 26.57 -5.87 32.21
N SER A 2 26.05 -7.05 31.87
CA SER A 2 25.44 -7.34 30.57
C SER A 2 24.03 -6.75 30.52
N ARG A 3 23.76 -5.84 29.56
CA ARG A 3 22.41 -5.35 29.30
C ARG A 3 21.58 -6.49 28.71
N ALA A 4 20.53 -6.89 29.42
CA ALA A 4 19.51 -7.78 28.87
C ALA A 4 18.63 -6.94 27.92
N TYR A 5 18.69 -7.23 26.63
CA TYR A 5 17.77 -6.68 25.65
C TYR A 5 16.61 -7.66 25.48
N VAL A 6 15.40 -7.23 25.81
CA VAL A 6 14.17 -7.97 25.48
C VAL A 6 13.74 -7.51 24.10
N LEU A 7 13.81 -8.41 23.11
CA LEU A 7 13.27 -8.14 21.77
C LEU A 7 11.75 -8.05 21.90
N GLN A 8 11.19 -6.88 21.60
CA GLN A 8 9.74 -6.75 21.50
C GLN A 8 9.28 -7.42 20.21
N PRO A 9 8.24 -8.28 20.25
CA PRO A 9 7.68 -8.85 19.04
C PRO A 9 7.15 -7.73 18.15
N PHE A 10 7.49 -7.79 16.86
CA PHE A 10 7.00 -6.84 15.87
C PHE A 10 5.47 -6.87 15.85
N ARG A 11 4.83 -5.71 16.07
CA ARG A 11 3.40 -5.53 15.86
C ARG A 11 3.23 -4.68 14.60
N PRO A 12 2.42 -5.11 13.62
CA PRO A 12 2.11 -4.27 12.49
C PRO A 12 1.48 -2.97 13.01
N PRO A 13 1.94 -1.81 12.52
CA PRO A 13 1.47 -0.51 13.02
C PRO A 13 0.02 -0.22 12.65
N VAL A 14 -0.57 -1.01 11.74
CA VAL A 14 -1.90 -0.79 11.20
C VAL A 14 -2.70 -2.10 11.21
N ASN A 15 -3.97 -2.02 11.62
CA ASN A 15 -4.94 -3.11 11.56
C ASN A 15 -6.20 -2.57 10.88
N LEU A 16 -6.33 -2.79 9.56
CA LEU A 16 -7.40 -2.21 8.74
C LEU A 16 -8.61 -3.13 8.65
N GLN A 17 -8.46 -4.43 8.97
CA GLN A 17 -9.49 -5.46 8.89
C GLN A 17 -10.23 -5.47 7.55
N ILE A 18 -9.48 -5.34 6.45
CA ILE A 18 -10.03 -5.33 5.09
C ILE A 18 -10.32 -6.77 4.63
N ASP A 19 -11.56 -7.02 4.21
CA ASP A 19 -11.93 -8.25 3.50
C ASP A 19 -11.58 -8.12 2.01
N TYR A 20 -10.32 -8.43 1.66
CA TYR A 20 -9.80 -8.27 0.31
C TYR A 20 -10.53 -9.10 -0.75
N GLU A 21 -10.97 -10.31 -0.41
CA GLU A 21 -11.68 -11.20 -1.35
C GLU A 21 -13.06 -10.67 -1.70
N ARG A 22 -13.73 -9.99 -0.76
CA ARG A 22 -15.01 -9.34 -1.01
C ARG A 22 -14.86 -8.02 -1.77
N GLU A 23 -13.79 -7.28 -1.52
CA GLU A 23 -13.57 -5.95 -2.10
C GLU A 23 -12.92 -5.97 -3.49
N LEU A 24 -12.30 -7.09 -3.88
CA LEU A 24 -11.51 -7.20 -5.12
C LEU A 24 -11.97 -8.40 -5.95
N ASN A 25 -11.95 -8.23 -7.27
CA ASN A 25 -12.09 -9.39 -8.15
C ASN A 25 -10.83 -10.30 -8.05
N PRO A 26 -10.88 -11.55 -8.55
CA PRO A 26 -9.77 -12.49 -8.39
C PRO A 26 -8.43 -12.01 -8.96
N GLN A 27 -8.43 -11.27 -10.07
CA GLN A 27 -7.21 -10.76 -10.70
C GLN A 27 -6.59 -9.61 -9.90
N GLN A 28 -7.43 -8.71 -9.39
CA GLN A 28 -7.01 -7.63 -8.51
C GLN A 28 -6.51 -8.16 -7.17
N HIS A 29 -7.21 -9.13 -6.60
CA HIS A 29 -6.80 -9.82 -5.38
C HIS A 29 -5.41 -10.43 -5.56
N ALA A 30 -5.18 -11.21 -6.62
CA ALA A 30 -3.88 -11.79 -6.92
C ALA A 30 -2.76 -10.74 -7.06
N ALA A 31 -3.03 -9.59 -7.68
CA ALA A 31 -2.07 -8.49 -7.77
C ALA A 31 -1.80 -7.81 -6.41
N VAL A 32 -2.84 -7.66 -5.58
CA VAL A 32 -2.76 -7.05 -4.24
C VAL A 32 -2.01 -7.95 -3.25
N THR A 33 -2.18 -9.26 -3.33
CA THR A 33 -1.57 -10.22 -2.40
C THR A 33 -0.29 -10.87 -2.94
N ALA A 34 0.21 -10.41 -4.10
CA ALA A 34 1.41 -10.96 -4.73
C ALA A 34 2.61 -11.01 -3.74
N PRO A 35 3.46 -12.06 -3.81
CA PRO A 35 4.61 -12.19 -2.94
C PRO A 35 5.65 -11.06 -3.19
N PRO A 36 6.60 -10.85 -2.27
CA PRO A 36 7.67 -9.89 -2.47
C PRO A 36 8.47 -10.16 -3.75
N GLY A 37 8.78 -9.11 -4.51
CA GLY A 37 9.55 -9.19 -5.73
C GLY A 37 8.99 -8.32 -6.86
N PRO A 38 9.67 -8.26 -8.01
CA PRO A 38 9.17 -7.55 -9.18
C PRO A 38 7.85 -8.14 -9.67
N CYS A 39 6.87 -7.29 -9.96
CA CYS A 39 5.57 -7.69 -10.47
C CYS A 39 5.13 -6.74 -11.58
N LEU A 40 4.63 -7.29 -12.69
CA LEU A 40 4.05 -6.54 -13.80
C LEU A 40 2.54 -6.81 -13.87
N VAL A 41 1.74 -5.76 -13.73
CA VAL A 41 0.27 -5.83 -13.83
C VAL A 41 -0.17 -5.16 -15.12
N ILE A 42 -0.66 -5.95 -16.08
CA ILE A 42 -1.20 -5.45 -17.35
C ILE A 42 -2.70 -5.23 -17.17
N ALA A 43 -3.18 -4.00 -17.39
CA ALA A 43 -4.57 -3.64 -17.11
C ALA A 43 -5.12 -2.63 -18.11
N GLY A 44 -6.24 -3.00 -18.75
CA GLY A 44 -6.98 -2.15 -19.68
C GLY A 44 -7.61 -0.91 -19.03
N ALA A 45 -8.21 -0.05 -19.86
CA ALA A 45 -9.03 1.06 -19.37
C ALA A 45 -10.18 0.52 -18.50
N GLY A 46 -10.51 1.22 -17.41
CA GLY A 46 -11.59 0.81 -16.50
C GLY A 46 -11.31 -0.42 -15.62
N ALA A 47 -10.19 -1.13 -15.78
CA ALA A 47 -9.89 -2.37 -15.04
C ALA A 47 -9.57 -2.18 -13.53
N GLY A 48 -9.66 -0.96 -13.01
CA GLY A 48 -9.43 -0.68 -11.58
C GLY A 48 -7.96 -0.54 -11.17
N LYS A 49 -7.04 -0.21 -12.09
CA LYS A 49 -5.59 0.00 -11.81
C LYS A 49 -5.29 0.74 -10.51
N THR A 50 -5.91 1.90 -10.34
CA THR A 50 -5.71 2.74 -9.14
C THR A 50 -6.22 2.05 -7.89
N ARG A 51 -7.38 1.38 -7.96
CA ARG A 51 -7.95 0.58 -6.85
C ARG A 51 -6.97 -0.53 -6.44
N THR A 52 -6.44 -1.28 -7.40
CA THR A 52 -5.43 -2.33 -7.13
C THR A 52 -4.20 -1.77 -6.40
N LEU A 53 -3.65 -0.63 -6.85
CA LEU A 53 -2.49 -0.02 -6.19
C LEU A 53 -2.79 0.41 -4.75
N ILE A 54 -3.94 1.04 -4.52
CA ILE A 54 -4.35 1.49 -3.18
C ILE A 54 -4.51 0.30 -2.22
N TYR A 55 -5.18 -0.77 -2.66
CA TYR A 55 -5.35 -1.97 -1.84
C TYR A 55 -4.03 -2.71 -1.63
N ARG A 56 -3.07 -2.65 -2.58
CA ARG A 56 -1.72 -3.18 -2.39
C ARG A 56 -0.98 -2.45 -1.28
N VAL A 57 -1.11 -1.12 -1.19
CA VAL A 57 -0.52 -0.35 -0.08
C VAL A 57 -1.12 -0.80 1.25
N ALA A 58 -2.44 -0.86 1.35
CA ALA A 58 -3.12 -1.33 2.55
C ALA A 58 -2.63 -2.73 2.97
N TYR A 59 -2.55 -3.66 2.02
CA TYR A 59 -2.07 -5.01 2.27
C TYR A 59 -0.63 -5.01 2.80
N LEU A 60 0.28 -4.26 2.19
CA LEU A 60 1.67 -4.18 2.66
C LEU A 60 1.79 -3.63 4.09
N LEU A 61 0.96 -2.63 4.44
CA LEU A 61 0.92 -2.08 5.80
C LEU A 61 0.45 -3.12 6.82
N GLU A 62 -0.59 -3.90 6.49
CA GLU A 62 -1.07 -5.00 7.35
C GLU A 62 -0.04 -6.13 7.47
N GLN A 63 0.77 -6.37 6.43
CA GLN A 63 1.92 -7.28 6.50
C GLN A 63 3.09 -6.70 7.32
N GLY A 64 2.96 -5.48 7.86
CA GLY A 64 3.96 -4.86 8.72
C GLY A 64 5.03 -4.06 7.99
N ILE A 65 4.87 -3.77 6.70
CA ILE A 65 5.80 -2.88 6.02
C ILE A 65 5.53 -1.44 6.51
N PRO A 66 6.55 -0.73 7.03
CA PRO A 66 6.38 0.66 7.44
C PRO A 66 6.02 1.54 6.24
N ALA A 67 5.12 2.50 6.44
CA ALA A 67 4.63 3.38 5.37
C ALA A 67 5.77 4.20 4.72
N GLU A 68 6.77 4.63 5.51
CA GLU A 68 7.95 5.34 5.02
C GLU A 68 8.86 4.50 4.11
N ARG A 69 8.60 3.20 4.00
CA ARG A 69 9.29 2.28 3.07
C ARG A 69 8.49 2.00 1.80
N ILE A 70 7.36 2.67 1.61
CA ILE A 70 6.50 2.53 0.44
C ILE A 70 6.58 3.83 -0.37
N LEU A 71 6.87 3.70 -1.68
CA LEU A 71 6.91 4.82 -2.62
C LEU A 71 5.87 4.61 -3.73
N LEU A 72 5.00 5.60 -3.91
CA LEU A 72 3.99 5.64 -4.97
C LEU A 72 4.34 6.68 -6.05
N LEU A 73 4.53 6.24 -7.30
CA LEU A 73 4.89 7.12 -8.41
C LEU A 73 3.86 7.10 -9.52
N THR A 74 3.60 8.29 -10.09
CA THR A 74 2.75 8.46 -11.27
C THR A 74 3.35 9.46 -12.26
N PHE A 75 2.79 9.58 -13.45
CA PHE A 75 3.27 10.55 -14.45
C PHE A 75 2.72 11.96 -14.28
N THR A 76 1.62 12.15 -13.55
CA THR A 76 0.98 13.48 -13.44
C THR A 76 0.70 13.86 -12.00
N ASN A 77 0.86 15.14 -11.69
CA ASN A 77 0.56 15.69 -10.35
C ASN A 77 -0.90 15.48 -9.96
N LYS A 78 -1.83 15.42 -10.92
CA LYS A 78 -3.24 15.12 -10.65
C LYS A 78 -3.42 13.68 -10.19
N ALA A 79 -2.81 12.72 -10.91
CA ALA A 79 -2.88 11.30 -10.55
C ALA A 79 -2.20 11.02 -9.20
N ALA A 80 -1.03 11.61 -8.95
CA ALA A 80 -0.33 11.49 -7.67
C ALA A 80 -1.21 11.95 -6.49
N ARG A 81 -1.78 13.17 -6.59
CA ARG A 81 -2.65 13.72 -5.54
C ARG A 81 -3.92 12.91 -5.34
N GLU A 82 -4.54 12.44 -6.41
CA GLU A 82 -5.73 11.61 -6.34
C GLU A 82 -5.43 10.24 -5.70
N MET A 83 -4.32 9.61 -6.08
CA MET A 83 -3.88 8.35 -5.51
C MET A 83 -3.60 8.48 -4.01
N MET A 84 -2.81 9.48 -3.60
CA MET A 84 -2.52 9.73 -2.19
C MET A 84 -3.78 9.99 -1.37
N ARG A 85 -4.72 10.78 -1.89
CA ARG A 85 -6.03 11.01 -1.24
C ARG A 85 -6.79 9.72 -1.04
N ARG A 86 -6.92 8.89 -2.08
CA ARG A 86 -7.68 7.64 -1.99
C ARG A 86 -7.03 6.62 -1.05
N VAL A 87 -5.69 6.62 -0.94
CA VAL A 87 -4.99 5.85 0.09
C VAL A 87 -5.37 6.38 1.48
N ALA A 88 -5.39 7.70 1.68
CA ALA A 88 -5.74 8.29 2.98
C ALA A 88 -7.17 7.92 3.38
N ASP A 89 -8.10 8.04 2.44
CA ASP A 89 -9.50 7.71 2.63
C ASP A 89 -9.68 6.22 3.00
N LEU A 90 -8.93 5.31 2.38
CA LEU A 90 -8.98 3.88 2.69
C LEU A 90 -8.41 3.57 4.07
N LEU A 91 -7.31 4.22 4.46
CA LEU A 91 -6.58 3.92 5.68
C LEU A 91 -7.15 4.60 6.92
N GLY A 92 -7.98 5.63 6.75
CA GLY A 92 -8.65 6.34 7.85
C GLY A 92 -7.68 7.00 8.85
N GLY A 93 -6.42 7.22 8.46
CA GLY A 93 -5.33 7.63 9.35
C GLY A 93 -4.32 8.56 8.69
N ASP A 94 -3.35 9.03 9.50
CA ASP A 94 -2.29 9.92 9.05
C ASP A 94 -1.32 9.21 8.10
N LEU A 95 -1.17 9.74 6.88
CA LEU A 95 -0.23 9.28 5.87
C LEU A 95 1.03 10.12 5.79
N SER A 96 1.32 10.95 6.79
CA SER A 96 2.47 11.86 6.79
C SER A 96 3.80 11.16 6.49
N SER A 97 3.92 9.86 6.79
CA SER A 97 5.09 9.04 6.49
C SER A 97 5.07 8.35 5.13
N LEU A 98 3.93 8.23 4.43
CA LEU A 98 3.85 7.60 3.11
C LEU A 98 4.37 8.54 2.03
N TRP A 99 5.35 8.09 1.24
CA TRP A 99 5.89 8.90 0.16
C TRP A 99 5.19 8.63 -1.17
N GLY A 100 4.73 9.69 -1.83
CA GLY A 100 4.17 9.58 -3.17
C GLY A 100 4.24 10.88 -3.97
N GLY A 101 4.32 10.76 -5.29
CA GLY A 101 4.55 11.91 -6.17
C GLY A 101 4.60 11.53 -7.65
N THR A 102 5.37 12.32 -8.40
CA THR A 102 5.67 12.00 -9.80
C THR A 102 7.13 11.66 -9.98
N PHE A 103 7.47 11.07 -11.13
CA PHE A 103 8.84 10.72 -11.47
C PHE A 103 9.82 11.91 -11.50
N HIS A 104 9.32 13.15 -11.60
CA HIS A 104 10.15 14.36 -11.77
C HIS A 104 10.06 15.31 -10.55
N SER A 105 9.51 14.85 -9.43
CA SER A 105 9.22 15.66 -8.23
C SER A 105 10.14 15.34 -7.07
#